data_AF-A0A365Y9M2-F1
#
_entry.id   AF-A0A365Y9M2-F1
#
_cell.length_a   1.000
_cell.length_b   1.000
_cell.length_c   1.000
_cell.angle_alpha   90.00
_cell.angle_beta   90.00
_cell.angle_gamma   90.00
#
_symmetry.space_group_name_H-M   'P 1'
#
loop_
_entity.id
_entity.type
_entity.pdbx_description
1 polymer ?
#
loop_
_entity_poly.entity_id
_entity_poly.type
_entity_poly.pdbx_seq_one_letter_code
_entity_poly.pdbx_strand_id
1 'polypeptide(L)'
;MTNELPEELIKQLEGVNDFIITGSNGLPVGSLKLDQLQNDGANLAFKLAAHAGDEAQTRATLREAIQQHGHESIGYILMNAIPLLVDDILAPSFDVMQTATGADPRAKMAEIGGINA
;
A
#
# COMPACT_ATOMS: atom_id res chain seq x y z
N MET A 1 3.98 23.67 17.99
CA MET A 1 5.11 22.77 18.29
C MET A 1 5.30 21.93 17.05
N THR A 2 6.39 22.11 16.34
CA THR A 2 6.75 21.31 15.17
C THR A 2 6.98 19.88 15.65
N ASN A 3 6.24 18.91 15.09
CA ASN A 3 6.40 17.48 15.35
C ASN A 3 7.66 16.94 14.64
N GLU A 4 8.78 17.62 14.80
CA GLU A 4 10.04 17.17 14.24
C GLU A 4 10.82 16.42 15.31
N LEU A 5 11.19 15.18 14.98
CA LEU A 5 11.99 14.34 15.85
C LEU A 5 13.37 14.99 16.06
N PRO A 6 13.94 14.95 17.27
CA PRO A 6 15.28 15.49 17.51
C PRO A 6 16.32 14.84 16.59
N GLU A 7 17.28 15.61 16.05
CA GLU A 7 18.31 15.11 15.12
C GLU A 7 19.11 13.92 15.67
N GLU A 8 19.38 13.90 16.98
CA GLU A 8 20.01 12.78 17.68
C GLU A 8 19.18 11.49 17.61
N LEU A 9 17.85 11.62 17.65
CA LEU A 9 16.95 10.48 17.52
C LEU A 9 16.92 9.97 16.07
N ILE A 10 16.94 10.89 15.09
CA ILE A 10 17.03 10.53 13.66
C ILE A 10 18.32 9.74 13.39
N LYS A 11 19.44 10.18 13.95
CA LYS A 11 20.74 9.52 13.81
C LYS A 11 20.82 8.16 14.52
N GLN A 12 20.11 7.98 15.63
CA GLN A 12 20.00 6.69 16.32
C GLN A 12 19.07 5.70 15.59
N LEU A 13 18.17 6.21 14.75
CA LEU A 13 17.30 5.41 13.90
C LEU A 13 17.95 5.02 12.57
N GLU A 14 19.12 5.57 12.23
CA GLU A 14 19.88 5.15 11.04
C GLU A 14 20.27 3.66 11.17
N GLY A 15 19.65 2.81 10.33
CA GLY A 15 19.84 1.36 10.34
C GLY A 15 18.88 0.58 11.26
N VAL A 16 17.95 1.27 11.95
CA VAL A 16 16.86 0.61 12.67
C VAL A 16 15.76 0.24 11.68
N ASN A 17 15.66 -1.05 11.38
CA ASN A 17 14.64 -1.56 10.45
C ASN A 17 13.44 -2.19 11.16
N ASP A 18 13.53 -2.44 12.47
CA ASP A 18 12.46 -3.04 13.27
C ASP A 18 11.78 -1.97 14.14
N PHE A 19 10.50 -1.74 13.92
CA PHE A 19 9.66 -0.80 14.65
C PHE A 19 8.63 -1.55 15.48
N ILE A 20 8.35 -1.05 16.68
CA ILE A 20 7.28 -1.57 17.54
C ILE A 20 6.06 -0.65 17.38
N ILE A 21 4.92 -1.23 17.10
CA ILE A 21 3.63 -0.52 17.07
C ILE A 21 3.08 -0.54 18.49
N THR A 22 2.81 0.63 19.06
CA THR A 22 2.26 0.77 20.41
C THR A 22 0.78 1.16 20.37
N GLY A 23 -0.02 0.52 21.21
CA GLY A 23 -1.41 0.89 21.43
C GLY A 23 -1.54 2.21 22.20
N SER A 24 -2.77 2.69 22.37
CA SER A 24 -3.07 3.95 23.08
C SER A 24 -2.66 3.97 24.56
N ASN A 25 -2.44 2.80 25.15
CA ASN A 25 -1.92 2.61 26.51
C ASN A 25 -0.38 2.54 26.58
N GLY A 26 0.32 2.75 25.45
CA GLY A 26 1.78 2.65 25.36
C GLY A 26 2.32 1.22 25.37
N LEU A 27 1.46 0.19 25.41
CA LEU A 27 1.89 -1.21 25.32
C LEU A 27 2.11 -1.62 23.86
N PRO A 28 3.09 -2.51 23.59
CA PRO A 28 3.32 -3.03 22.25
C PRO A 28 2.12 -3.87 21.79
N VAL A 29 1.61 -3.58 20.60
CA VAL A 29 0.51 -4.31 19.94
C VAL A 29 0.94 -4.97 18.62
N GLY A 30 2.11 -4.58 18.09
CA GLY A 30 2.65 -5.16 16.87
C GLY A 30 4.10 -4.78 16.65
N SER A 31 4.64 -5.29 15.54
CA SER A 31 5.97 -4.93 15.07
C SER A 31 5.97 -4.85 13.54
N LEU A 32 6.85 -4.02 13.00
CA LEU A 32 6.98 -3.78 11.57
C LEU A 32 8.46 -3.78 11.19
N LYS A 33 8.78 -4.44 10.08
CA LYS A 33 10.14 -4.39 9.49
C LYS A 33 10.11 -3.51 8.25
N LEU A 34 10.79 -2.36 8.24
CA LEU A 34 10.77 -1.41 7.12
C LEU A 34 11.30 -2.04 5.81
N ASP A 35 12.38 -2.81 5.88
CA ASP A 35 12.94 -3.48 4.69
C ASP A 35 11.98 -4.49 4.06
N GLN A 36 11.10 -5.09 4.87
CA GLN A 36 10.11 -6.05 4.39
C GLN A 36 8.85 -5.36 3.91
N LEU A 37 8.51 -4.20 4.48
CA LEU A 37 7.31 -3.46 4.18
C LEU A 37 7.15 -3.17 2.68
N GLN A 38 8.22 -2.74 2.02
CA GLN A 38 8.20 -2.47 0.58
C GLN A 38 7.95 -3.75 -0.24
N ASN A 39 8.64 -4.84 0.10
CA ASN A 39 8.48 -6.13 -0.58
C ASN A 39 7.09 -6.72 -0.36
N ASP A 40 6.58 -6.65 0.86
CA ASP A 40 5.24 -7.13 1.23
C ASP A 40 4.15 -6.31 0.54
N GLY A 41 4.32 -4.98 0.49
CA GLY A 41 3.45 -4.08 -0.25
C GLY A 41 3.41 -4.40 -1.74
N ALA A 42 4.57 -4.61 -2.37
CA ALA A 42 4.67 -4.99 -3.78
C ALA A 42 4.02 -6.35 -4.06
N ASN A 43 4.34 -7.35 -3.24
CA ASN A 43 3.74 -8.68 -3.36
C ASN A 43 2.21 -8.63 -3.23
N LEU A 44 1.70 -7.85 -2.28
CA LEU A 44 0.26 -7.67 -2.10
C LEU A 44 -0.37 -6.96 -3.31
N ALA A 45 0.23 -5.86 -3.79
CA ALA A 45 -0.23 -5.13 -4.97
C ALA A 45 -0.38 -6.05 -6.19
N PHE A 46 0.66 -6.84 -6.52
CA PHE A 46 0.61 -7.74 -7.66
C PHE A 46 -0.39 -8.88 -7.49
N LYS A 47 -0.52 -9.46 -6.30
CA LYS A 47 -1.54 -10.49 -6.03
C LYS A 47 -2.96 -9.94 -6.20
N LEU A 48 -3.23 -8.75 -5.67
CA LEU A 48 -4.54 -8.10 -5.82
C LEU A 48 -4.83 -7.77 -7.29
N ALA A 49 -3.85 -7.25 -8.02
CA ALA A 49 -3.99 -6.97 -9.45
C ALA A 49 -4.23 -8.25 -10.28
N ALA A 50 -3.55 -9.36 -9.96
CA ALA A 50 -3.75 -10.64 -10.64
C ALA A 50 -5.16 -11.23 -10.43
N HIS A 51 -5.84 -10.82 -9.36
CA HIS A 51 -7.21 -11.23 -9.04
C HIS A 51 -8.24 -10.12 -9.33
N ALA A 52 -7.86 -9.07 -10.06
CA ALA A 52 -8.78 -7.99 -10.41
C ALA A 52 -10.01 -8.53 -11.15
N GLY A 53 -11.20 -8.24 -10.63
CA GLY A 53 -12.48 -8.76 -11.14
C GLY A 53 -12.95 -10.07 -10.48
N ASP A 54 -12.11 -10.74 -9.69
CA ASP A 54 -12.48 -11.87 -8.83
C ASP A 54 -12.53 -11.44 -7.36
N GLU A 55 -13.71 -11.05 -6.91
CA GLU A 55 -13.94 -10.54 -5.56
C GLU A 55 -13.68 -11.60 -4.47
N ALA A 56 -13.89 -12.89 -4.78
CA ALA A 56 -13.67 -13.97 -3.83
C ALA A 56 -12.18 -14.18 -3.58
N GLN A 57 -11.37 -14.21 -4.65
CA GLN A 57 -9.93 -14.35 -4.55
C GLN A 57 -9.28 -13.10 -3.94
N THR A 58 -9.72 -11.91 -4.34
CA THR A 58 -9.26 -10.65 -3.73
C THR A 58 -9.45 -10.65 -2.20
N ARG A 59 -10.62 -11.09 -1.73
CA ARG A 59 -10.89 -11.22 -0.28
C ARG A 59 -10.06 -12.31 0.40
N ALA A 60 -9.80 -13.43 -0.28
CA ALA A 60 -8.95 -14.48 0.24
C ALA A 60 -7.51 -13.98 0.41
N THR A 61 -6.94 -13.31 -0.59
CA THR A 61 -5.62 -12.69 -0.53
C THR A 61 -5.50 -11.68 0.61
N LEU A 62 -6.49 -10.81 0.80
CA LEU A 62 -6.50 -9.84 1.91
C LEU A 62 -6.54 -10.54 3.27
N ARG A 63 -7.33 -11.61 3.40
CA ARG A 63 -7.41 -12.40 4.63
C ARG A 63 -6.08 -13.06 4.95
N GLU A 64 -5.42 -13.66 3.96
CA GLU A 64 -4.10 -14.25 4.12
C GLU A 64 -3.07 -13.21 4.56
N ALA A 65 -3.09 -12.01 3.95
CA ALA A 65 -2.19 -10.93 4.33
C ALA A 65 -2.43 -10.47 5.78
N ILE A 66 -3.70 -10.33 6.21
CA ILE A 66 -4.03 -10.00 7.61
C ILE A 66 -3.53 -11.10 8.57
N GLN A 67 -3.66 -12.37 8.20
CA GLN A 67 -3.18 -13.49 9.02
C GLN A 67 -1.65 -13.51 9.10
N GLN A 68 -0.96 -13.19 8.01
CA GLN A 68 0.50 -13.18 7.92
C GLN A 68 1.13 -12.03 8.71
N HIS A 69 0.56 -10.83 8.62
CA HIS A 69 1.18 -9.60 9.15
C HIS A 69 0.53 -9.09 10.43
N GLY A 70 -0.65 -9.60 10.79
CA GLY A 70 -1.43 -9.12 11.92
C GLY A 70 -2.24 -7.87 11.60
N HIS A 71 -3.30 -7.65 12.38
CA HIS A 71 -4.24 -6.56 12.17
C HIS A 71 -3.60 -5.17 12.33
N GLU A 72 -2.62 -5.04 13.23
CA GLU A 72 -1.97 -3.76 13.53
C GLU A 72 -0.97 -3.33 12.46
N SER A 73 -0.32 -4.28 11.77
CA SER A 73 0.72 -3.98 10.78
C SER A 73 0.19 -3.93 9.34
N ILE A 74 -0.93 -4.59 9.02
CA ILE A 74 -1.45 -4.69 7.66
C ILE A 74 -1.78 -3.33 7.02
N GLY A 75 -2.18 -2.34 7.82
CA GLY A 75 -2.46 -0.99 7.33
C GLY A 75 -1.24 -0.36 6.65
N TYR A 76 -0.04 -0.53 7.21
CA TYR A 76 1.19 0.00 6.63
C TYR A 76 1.55 -0.68 5.31
N ILE A 77 1.30 -2.00 5.20
CA ILE A 77 1.54 -2.78 3.99
C ILE A 77 0.58 -2.34 2.88
N LEU A 78 -0.71 -2.17 3.22
CA LEU A 78 -1.71 -1.64 2.28
C LEU A 78 -1.35 -0.24 1.79
N MET A 79 -0.86 0.64 2.68
CA MET A 79 -0.39 1.97 2.30
C MET A 79 0.79 1.93 1.33
N ASN A 80 1.67 0.92 1.41
CA ASN A 80 2.75 0.71 0.45
C ASN A 80 2.27 0.07 -0.86
N ALA A 81 1.24 -0.77 -0.80
CA ALA A 81 0.68 -1.43 -1.99
C ALA A 81 -0.10 -0.45 -2.89
N ILE A 82 -0.74 0.58 -2.34
CA ILE A 82 -1.60 1.50 -3.09
C ILE A 82 -0.83 2.26 -4.19
N PRO A 83 0.31 2.94 -3.92
CA PRO A 83 1.07 3.60 -4.99
C PRO A 83 1.48 2.64 -6.10
N LEU A 84 1.90 1.42 -5.75
CA LEU A 84 2.29 0.40 -6.73
C LEU A 84 1.10 -0.04 -7.60
N LEU A 85 -0.10 -0.15 -7.01
CA LEU A 85 -1.33 -0.40 -7.77
C LEU A 85 -1.67 0.74 -8.73
N VAL A 86 -1.50 1.99 -8.31
CA VAL A 86 -1.89 3.16 -9.12
C VAL A 86 -0.85 3.47 -10.19
N ASP A 87 0.41 3.59 -9.81
CA ASP A 87 1.49 4.09 -10.66
C ASP A 87 2.12 2.98 -11.51
N ASP A 88 2.36 1.81 -10.92
CA ASP A 88 3.10 0.73 -11.60
C ASP A 88 2.19 -0.29 -12.30
N ILE A 89 0.90 -0.34 -11.96
CA ILE A 89 -0.04 -1.31 -12.52
C ILE A 89 -1.15 -0.61 -13.31
N LEU A 90 -1.91 0.29 -12.69
CA LEU A 90 -3.07 0.91 -13.31
C LEU A 90 -2.68 1.90 -14.42
N ALA A 91 -1.70 2.78 -14.16
CA ALA A 91 -1.24 3.75 -15.14
C ALA A 91 -0.73 3.11 -16.45
N PRO A 92 0.19 2.13 -16.45
CA PRO A 92 0.61 1.48 -17.69
C PRO A 92 -0.53 0.69 -18.36
N SER A 93 -1.44 0.10 -17.58
CA SER A 93 -2.63 -0.57 -18.15
C SER A 93 -3.52 0.42 -18.91
N PHE A 94 -3.66 1.64 -18.40
CA PHE A 94 -4.38 2.73 -19.06
C PHE A 94 -3.66 3.24 -20.30
N ASP A 95 -2.34 3.33 -20.28
CA ASP A 95 -1.54 3.71 -21.47
C ASP A 95 -1.71 2.70 -22.61
N VAL A 96 -1.69 1.41 -22.28
CA VAL A 96 -1.95 0.34 -23.25
C VAL A 96 -3.37 0.43 -23.79
N MET A 97 -4.37 0.61 -22.93
CA MET A 97 -5.77 0.74 -23.34
C MET A 97 -6.00 1.94 -24.25
N GLN A 98 -5.44 3.10 -23.92
CA GLN A 98 -5.53 4.30 -24.73
C GLN A 98 -4.88 4.09 -26.09
N THR A 99 -3.69 3.50 -26.13
CA THR A 99 -2.98 3.19 -27.37
C THR A 99 -3.77 2.20 -28.25
N ALA A 100 -4.36 1.17 -27.64
CA ALA A 100 -5.06 0.12 -28.38
C ALA A 100 -6.46 0.50 -28.86
N THR A 101 -7.16 1.39 -28.14
CA THR A 101 -8.58 1.67 -28.36
C THR A 101 -8.89 3.13 -28.70
N GLY A 102 -7.95 4.05 -28.46
CA GLY A 102 -8.16 5.50 -28.55
C GLY A 102 -9.03 6.08 -27.42
N ALA A 103 -9.50 5.26 -26.47
CA ALA A 103 -10.25 5.73 -25.31
C ALA A 103 -9.34 6.45 -24.31
N ASP A 104 -9.91 7.38 -23.54
CA ASP A 104 -9.23 8.00 -22.40
C ASP A 104 -9.76 7.41 -21.07
N PRO A 105 -9.17 6.31 -20.59
CA PRO A 105 -9.60 5.68 -19.35
C PRO A 105 -9.37 6.56 -18.12
N ARG A 106 -8.38 7.48 -18.15
CA ARG A 106 -8.12 8.39 -17.03
C ARG A 106 -9.23 9.42 -16.88
N ALA A 107 -9.63 10.06 -17.99
CA ALA A 107 -10.79 10.94 -18.00
C ALA A 107 -12.06 10.20 -17.55
N LYS A 108 -12.22 8.93 -17.97
CA LYS A 108 -13.38 8.13 -17.56
C LYS A 108 -13.39 7.82 -16.06
N MET A 109 -12.24 7.50 -15.46
CA MET A 109 -12.14 7.31 -14.01
C MET A 109 -12.41 8.60 -13.24
N ALA A 110 -11.92 9.75 -13.74
CA ALA A 110 -12.20 11.05 -13.13
C ALA A 110 -13.72 11.37 -13.13
N GLU A 111 -14.39 11.14 -14.27
CA GLU A 111 -15.85 11.27 -14.39
C GLU A 111 -16.59 10.38 -13.38
N ILE A 112 -16.23 9.08 -13.32
CA ILE A 112 -16.86 8.11 -12.40
C ILE A 112 -16.61 8.50 -10.93
N GLY A 113 -15.41 8.96 -10.62
CA GLY A 113 -15.02 9.40 -9.28
C GLY A 113 -15.59 10.76 -8.87
N GLY A 114 -16.29 11.46 -9.77
CA GLY A 114 -16.79 12.82 -9.52
C GLY A 114 -15.66 13.85 -9.38
N ILE A 115 -14.48 13.56 -9.91
CA ILE A 115 -13.34 14.47 -9.95
C ILE A 115 -13.49 15.31 -11.21
N ASN A 116 -13.76 16.61 -11.06
CA ASN A 116 -13.76 17.54 -12.19
C ASN A 116 -12.31 17.66 -12.70
N ALA A 117 -12.01 16.98 -13.81
CA ALA A 117 -10.76 17.11 -14.56
C ALA A 117 -10.79 18.37 -15.44
#